data_AF-A0A2G5CK08-F1
#
_entry.id   AF-A0A2G5CK08-F1
#
_cell.length_a   1.000
_cell.length_b   1.000
_cell.length_c   1.000
_cell.angle_alpha   90.00
_cell.angle_beta   90.00
_cell.angle_gamma   90.00
#
_symmetry.space_group_name_H-M   'P 1'
#
loop_
_entity.id
_entity.type
_entity.pdbx_description
1 polymer ?
#
loop_
_entity_poly.entity_id
_entity_poly.type
_entity_poly.pdbx_seq_one_letter_code
_entity_poly.pdbx_strand_id
1 'polypeptide(L)'
;MEFADLGVIYWHLNAKNYENDEELDKIRKERGYNYMDFLDLCPEKMDNYEQKLKNFFTEHFHADEEIRYCLEGSGYFDIRDKEDRWIRVWVKQGDMIVLPAGIHHRFTLDTGNYVKLMRLFVGEPVWAAYNRPQEEHPARKEYTKNFVGNVGVALEAH
;
A
#
# COMPACT_ATOMS: atom_id res chain seq x y z
N MET A 1 -11.53 6.58 -14.02
CA MET A 1 -10.10 6.60 -13.68
C MET A 1 -9.75 5.19 -13.26
N GLU A 2 -8.78 4.60 -13.92
CA GLU A 2 -8.31 3.25 -13.61
C GLU A 2 -7.21 3.31 -12.54
N PHE A 3 -7.04 2.28 -11.73
CA PHE A 3 -5.98 2.23 -10.71
C PHE A 3 -4.58 2.41 -11.32
N ALA A 4 -4.39 1.93 -12.55
CA ALA A 4 -3.16 2.13 -13.31
C ALA A 4 -2.84 3.62 -13.58
N ASP A 5 -3.85 4.50 -13.68
CA ASP A 5 -3.66 5.94 -13.85
C ASP A 5 -3.00 6.60 -12.62
N LEU A 6 -3.08 5.94 -11.46
CA LEU A 6 -2.44 6.32 -10.19
C LEU A 6 -1.15 5.52 -9.93
N GLY A 7 -0.72 4.67 -10.86
CA GLY A 7 0.42 3.76 -10.67
C GLY A 7 0.15 2.60 -9.72
N VAL A 8 -1.11 2.39 -9.29
CA VAL A 8 -1.49 1.26 -8.45
C VAL A 8 -1.62 0.02 -9.31
N ILE A 9 -0.93 -1.06 -8.91
CA ILE A 9 -0.94 -2.34 -9.62
C ILE A 9 -1.63 -3.39 -8.75
N TYR A 10 -2.34 -4.31 -9.40
CA TYR A 10 -3.12 -5.33 -8.73
C TYR A 10 -3.04 -6.68 -9.45
N TRP A 11 -2.97 -7.76 -8.66
CA TRP A 11 -3.12 -9.14 -9.11
C TRP A 11 -4.08 -9.89 -8.19
N HIS A 12 -4.70 -10.96 -8.72
CA HIS A 12 -5.41 -11.95 -7.91
C HIS A 12 -4.73 -13.31 -8.09
N LEU A 13 -4.27 -13.89 -6.99
CA LEU A 13 -3.42 -15.07 -6.93
C LEU A 13 -4.02 -16.15 -6.01
N ASN A 14 -3.45 -17.36 -6.03
CA ASN A 14 -3.89 -18.42 -5.14
C ASN A 14 -3.19 -18.31 -3.77
N ALA A 15 -3.82 -17.59 -2.85
CA ALA A 15 -3.31 -17.40 -1.49
C ALA A 15 -3.12 -18.69 -0.68
N LYS A 16 -3.71 -19.82 -1.08
CA LYS A 16 -3.49 -21.10 -0.40
C LYS A 16 -2.19 -21.80 -0.82
N ASN A 17 -1.60 -21.36 -1.93
CA ASN A 17 -0.38 -21.95 -2.49
C ASN A 17 0.78 -20.93 -2.52
N TYR A 18 0.74 -19.86 -1.70
CA TYR A 18 1.73 -18.78 -1.76
C TYR A 18 3.19 -19.25 -1.61
N GLU A 19 3.44 -20.42 -1.02
CA GLU A 19 4.78 -21.00 -0.86
C GLU A 19 5.36 -21.58 -2.15
N ASN A 20 4.50 -21.98 -3.10
CA ASN A 20 4.88 -22.65 -4.36
C ASN A 20 4.10 -22.09 -5.57
N ASP A 21 3.66 -20.83 -5.50
CA ASP A 21 2.89 -20.18 -6.57
C ASP A 21 3.84 -19.64 -7.64
N GLU A 22 3.84 -20.27 -8.82
CA GLU A 22 4.70 -19.90 -9.95
C GLU A 22 4.44 -18.46 -10.44
N GLU A 23 3.20 -17.97 -10.34
CA GLU A 23 2.86 -16.62 -10.77
C GLU A 23 3.39 -15.59 -9.75
N LEU A 24 3.29 -15.88 -8.45
CA LEU A 24 3.93 -15.05 -7.43
C LEU A 24 5.45 -15.00 -7.64
N ASP A 25 6.08 -16.14 -7.92
CA ASP A 25 7.52 -16.21 -8.19
C ASP A 25 7.91 -15.41 -9.43
N LYS A 26 7.10 -15.45 -10.48
CA LYS A 26 7.30 -14.66 -11.69
C LYS A 26 7.20 -13.16 -11.40
N ILE A 27 6.15 -12.72 -10.71
CA ILE A 27 5.96 -11.30 -10.30
C ILE A 27 7.16 -10.83 -9.49
N ARG A 28 7.60 -11.63 -8.51
CA ARG A 28 8.76 -11.30 -7.67
C ARG A 28 10.05 -11.17 -8.47
N LYS A 29 10.30 -12.07 -9.42
CA LYS A 29 11.49 -12.02 -10.29
C LYS A 29 11.46 -10.81 -11.22
N GLU A 30 10.33 -10.54 -11.87
CA GLU A 30 10.16 -9.42 -12.80
C GLU A 30 10.29 -8.07 -12.11
N ARG A 31 9.81 -7.96 -10.87
CA ARG A 31 9.82 -6.71 -10.09
C ARG A 31 10.96 -6.59 -9.08
N GLY A 32 11.81 -7.62 -8.94
CA GLY A 32 12.95 -7.62 -8.03
C GLY A 32 12.59 -7.73 -6.54
N TYR A 33 11.43 -8.29 -6.20
CA TYR A 33 10.96 -8.47 -4.83
C TYR A 33 11.70 -9.61 -4.11
N ASN A 34 12.87 -9.27 -3.58
CA ASN A 34 13.82 -10.21 -3.00
C ASN A 34 13.71 -10.37 -1.48
N TYR A 35 12.92 -9.53 -0.81
CA TYR A 35 12.60 -9.64 0.62
C TYR A 35 11.10 -9.89 0.82
N MET A 36 10.76 -10.70 1.82
CA MET A 36 9.38 -10.86 2.27
C MET A 36 9.30 -11.19 3.76
N ASP A 37 8.22 -10.75 4.39
CA ASP A 37 7.79 -11.20 5.71
C ASP A 37 6.25 -11.23 5.84
N PHE A 38 5.76 -11.51 7.04
CA PHE A 38 4.32 -11.62 7.31
C PHE A 38 3.88 -10.65 8.40
N LEU A 39 2.74 -10.00 8.16
CA LEU A 39 2.01 -9.20 9.14
C LEU A 39 0.68 -9.90 9.43
N ASP A 40 0.55 -10.46 10.63
CA ASP A 40 -0.68 -11.09 11.13
C ASP A 40 -1.40 -10.10 12.07
N LEU A 41 -2.30 -9.29 11.52
CA LEU A 41 -2.94 -8.18 12.21
C LEU A 41 -4.26 -8.64 12.86
N CYS A 42 -4.17 -8.94 14.15
CA CYS A 42 -5.26 -9.38 15.00
C CYS A 42 -5.06 -8.79 16.42
N PRO A 43 -6.13 -8.30 17.10
CA PRO A 43 -6.01 -7.73 18.45
C PRO A 43 -5.29 -8.64 19.45
N GLU A 44 -5.51 -9.96 19.35
CA GLU A 44 -5.01 -10.96 20.31
C GLU A 44 -3.54 -11.34 20.08
N LYS A 45 -3.00 -11.04 18.88
CA LYS A 45 -1.69 -11.54 18.44
C LYS A 45 -0.61 -10.47 18.37
N MET A 46 -0.93 -9.21 18.66
CA MET A 46 -0.04 -8.09 18.38
C MET A 46 0.08 -7.09 19.54
N ASP A 47 1.29 -6.92 20.04
CA ASP A 47 1.62 -5.81 20.93
C ASP A 47 1.44 -4.48 20.20
N ASN A 48 0.96 -3.46 20.91
CA ASN A 48 0.69 -2.13 20.37
C ASN A 48 -0.28 -2.12 19.18
N TYR A 49 -1.20 -3.09 19.09
CA TYR A 49 -2.21 -3.22 18.04
C TYR A 49 -2.93 -1.90 17.73
N GLU A 50 -3.49 -1.25 18.74
CA GLU A 50 -4.21 0.03 18.60
C GLU A 50 -3.32 1.15 18.04
N GLN A 51 -2.09 1.24 18.52
CA GLN A 51 -1.14 2.25 18.04
C GLN A 51 -0.73 1.97 16.59
N LYS A 52 -0.54 0.70 16.22
CA LYS A 52 -0.24 0.30 14.85
C LYS A 52 -1.39 0.60 13.91
N LEU A 53 -2.63 0.25 14.28
CA LEU A 53 -3.82 0.61 13.50
C LEU A 53 -3.95 2.11 13.31
N LYS A 54 -3.74 2.88 14.39
CA LYS A 54 -3.75 4.35 14.31
C LYS A 54 -2.68 4.87 13.34
N ASN A 55 -1.49 4.31 13.36
CA ASN A 55 -0.41 4.68 12.45
C ASN A 55 -0.77 4.33 11.00
N PHE A 56 -1.26 3.11 10.76
CA PHE A 56 -1.68 2.66 9.42
C PHE A 56 -2.83 3.51 8.86
N PHE A 57 -3.75 3.97 9.71
CA PHE A 57 -4.90 4.77 9.28
C PHE A 57 -4.61 6.27 9.13
N THR A 58 -3.52 6.76 9.74
CA THR A 58 -3.07 8.14 9.53
C THR A 58 -2.63 8.28 8.07
N GLU A 59 -3.12 9.28 7.33
CA GLU A 59 -2.76 9.46 5.92
C GLU A 59 -1.25 9.70 5.76
N HIS A 60 -0.60 8.86 4.96
CA HIS A 60 0.85 8.86 4.77
C HIS A 60 1.25 8.39 3.36
N PHE A 61 2.54 8.50 3.05
CA PHE A 61 3.17 7.79 1.94
C PHE A 61 4.50 7.14 2.38
N HIS A 62 5.05 6.29 1.51
CA HIS A 62 6.37 5.70 1.64
C HIS A 62 7.30 6.14 0.50
N ALA A 63 8.61 6.17 0.77
CA ALA A 63 9.63 6.47 -0.24
C ALA A 63 9.84 5.33 -1.24
N ASP A 64 9.39 4.13 -0.87
CA ASP A 64 9.41 2.89 -1.66
C ASP A 64 7.98 2.40 -1.94
N GLU A 65 7.85 1.37 -2.80
CA GLU A 65 6.56 0.71 -3.03
C GLU A 65 6.02 0.07 -1.75
N GLU A 66 4.72 0.21 -1.49
CA GLU A 66 4.01 -0.58 -0.48
C GLU A 66 3.34 -1.77 -1.17
N ILE A 67 3.95 -2.95 -1.02
CA ILE A 67 3.48 -4.19 -1.64
C ILE A 67 2.84 -5.09 -0.58
N ARG A 68 1.59 -5.48 -0.80
CA ARG A 68 0.81 -6.30 0.14
C ARG A 68 0.07 -7.39 -0.61
N TYR A 69 0.30 -8.64 -0.22
CA TYR A 69 -0.45 -9.80 -0.70
C TYR A 69 -1.28 -10.38 0.45
N CYS A 70 -2.60 -10.33 0.33
CA CYS A 70 -3.52 -10.77 1.35
C CYS A 70 -3.68 -12.29 1.32
N LEU A 71 -3.21 -12.94 2.38
CA LEU A 71 -3.23 -14.39 2.53
C LEU A 71 -4.50 -14.86 3.26
N GLU A 72 -4.97 -14.10 4.24
CA GLU A 72 -6.15 -14.42 5.04
C GLU A 72 -6.85 -13.13 5.49
N GLY A 73 -8.16 -13.19 5.75
CA GLY A 73 -8.93 -12.02 6.19
C GLY A 73 -9.10 -10.96 5.10
N SER A 74 -9.23 -9.70 5.52
CA SER A 74 -9.45 -8.56 4.62
C SER A 74 -9.26 -7.20 5.29
N GLY A 75 -9.12 -6.17 4.47
CA GLY A 75 -9.00 -4.77 4.91
C GLY A 75 -9.17 -3.78 3.77
N TYR A 76 -9.10 -2.50 4.11
CA TYR A 76 -9.24 -1.40 3.16
C TYR A 76 -7.94 -0.62 3.03
N PHE A 77 -7.50 -0.42 1.79
CA PHE A 77 -6.57 0.64 1.43
C PHE A 77 -7.38 1.81 0.88
N ASP A 78 -7.32 2.96 1.57
CA ASP A 78 -7.83 4.20 1.00
C ASP A 78 -6.68 4.92 0.31
N ILE A 79 -6.90 5.39 -0.93
CA ILE A 79 -5.88 6.00 -1.79
C ILE A 79 -6.43 7.33 -2.34
N ARG A 80 -5.60 8.36 -2.47
CA ARG A 80 -6.00 9.62 -3.10
C ARG A 80 -6.02 9.51 -4.62
N ASP A 81 -7.09 9.98 -5.25
CA ASP A 81 -7.15 10.20 -6.69
C ASP A 81 -6.44 11.50 -7.12
N LYS A 82 -6.48 11.81 -8.43
CA LYS A 82 -5.86 13.04 -8.99
C LYS A 82 -6.55 14.34 -8.55
N GLU A 83 -7.78 14.26 -8.03
CA GLU A 83 -8.55 15.37 -7.47
C GLU A 83 -8.49 15.38 -5.93
N ASP A 84 -7.56 14.61 -5.34
CA ASP A 84 -7.37 14.46 -3.90
C ASP A 84 -8.61 13.92 -3.17
N ARG A 85 -9.44 13.11 -3.83
CA ARG A 85 -10.57 12.39 -3.22
C ARG A 85 -10.16 10.98 -2.81
N TRP A 86 -10.80 10.45 -1.76
CA TRP A 86 -10.56 9.07 -1.33
C TRP A 86 -11.22 8.05 -2.26
N ILE A 87 -10.44 7.06 -2.68
CA ILE A 87 -10.91 5.80 -3.26
C ILE A 87 -10.60 4.69 -2.27
N ARG A 88 -11.62 3.91 -1.91
CA ARG A 88 -11.50 2.76 -1.01
C ARG A 88 -11.35 1.47 -1.82
N VAL A 89 -10.24 0.77 -1.60
CA VAL A 89 -9.94 -0.54 -2.20
C VAL A 89 -10.12 -1.62 -1.13
N TRP A 90 -11.06 -2.54 -1.34
CA TRP A 90 -11.26 -3.68 -0.46
C TRP A 90 -10.36 -4.83 -0.90
N VAL A 91 -9.36 -5.16 -0.08
CA VAL A 91 -8.39 -6.23 -0.33
C VAL A 91 -8.79 -7.43 0.52
N LYS A 92 -8.91 -8.59 -0.12
CA LYS A 92 -9.31 -9.87 0.47
C LYS A 92 -8.28 -10.95 0.16
N GLN A 93 -8.42 -12.11 0.77
CA GLN A 93 -7.62 -13.29 0.44
C GLN A 93 -7.47 -13.49 -1.09
N GLY A 94 -6.22 -13.61 -1.54
CA GLY A 94 -5.85 -13.74 -2.95
C GLY A 94 -5.45 -12.42 -3.61
N ASP A 95 -5.80 -11.29 -3.02
CA ASP A 95 -5.51 -9.97 -3.60
C ASP A 95 -4.08 -9.53 -3.27
N MET A 96 -3.32 -9.20 -4.31
CA MET A 96 -2.03 -8.53 -4.21
C MET A 96 -2.14 -7.12 -4.78
N ILE A 97 -1.77 -6.12 -3.97
CA ILE A 97 -1.79 -4.71 -4.34
C ILE A 97 -0.38 -4.10 -4.17
N VAL A 98 -0.02 -3.23 -5.11
CA VAL A 98 1.20 -2.42 -5.06
C VAL A 98 0.79 -0.96 -5.11
N LEU A 99 1.12 -0.23 -4.05
CA LEU A 99 1.00 1.22 -4.00
C LEU A 99 2.35 1.82 -4.38
N PRO A 100 2.41 2.72 -5.39
CA PRO A 100 3.68 3.30 -5.81
C PRO A 100 4.23 4.24 -4.75
N ALA A 101 5.57 4.37 -4.71
CA ALA A 101 6.24 5.35 -3.86
C ALA A 101 5.61 6.75 -4.02
N GLY A 102 5.44 7.48 -2.91
CA GLY A 102 4.91 8.84 -2.90
C GLY A 102 3.38 9.00 -3.04
N ILE A 103 2.62 7.91 -3.17
CA ILE A 103 1.14 8.00 -3.16
C ILE A 103 0.62 8.19 -1.74
N HIS A 104 -0.29 9.15 -1.55
CA HIS A 104 -1.01 9.29 -0.28
C HIS A 104 -2.03 8.17 -0.13
N HIS A 105 -1.90 7.43 0.96
CA HIS A 105 -2.76 6.30 1.29
C HIS A 105 -2.90 6.12 2.80
N ARG A 106 -3.79 5.20 3.18
CA ARG A 106 -3.92 4.69 4.54
C ARG A 106 -4.55 3.30 4.51
N PHE A 107 -4.36 2.55 5.58
CA PHE A 107 -4.92 1.22 5.76
C PHE A 107 -5.80 1.14 7.00
N THR A 108 -6.90 0.38 6.91
CA THR A 108 -7.72 -0.01 8.06
C THR A 108 -8.24 -1.43 7.87
N LEU A 109 -8.48 -2.12 8.98
CA LEU A 109 -9.27 -3.36 8.94
C LEU A 109 -10.72 -3.05 8.55
N ASP A 110 -11.38 -4.04 7.98
CA ASP A 110 -12.83 -4.05 7.85
C ASP A 110 -13.50 -4.61 9.11
N THR A 111 -14.82 -4.85 9.05
CA THR A 111 -15.59 -5.35 10.19
C THR A 111 -15.20 -6.75 10.66
N GLY A 112 -14.40 -7.49 9.86
CA GLY A 112 -13.83 -8.78 10.25
C GLY A 112 -12.67 -8.66 11.25
N ASN A 113 -12.08 -7.46 11.42
CA ASN A 113 -10.99 -7.18 12.37
C ASN A 113 -9.79 -8.14 12.26
N TYR A 114 -9.54 -8.67 11.06
CA TYR A 114 -8.48 -9.62 10.82
C TYR A 114 -7.92 -9.52 9.41
N VAL A 115 -6.59 -9.44 9.30
CA VAL A 115 -5.90 -9.66 8.03
C VAL A 115 -4.53 -10.29 8.26
N LYS A 116 -4.12 -11.19 7.37
CA LYS A 116 -2.75 -11.68 7.25
C LYS A 116 -2.19 -11.27 5.90
N LEU A 117 -1.17 -10.42 5.93
CA LEU A 117 -0.53 -9.89 4.73
C LEU A 117 0.89 -10.46 4.61
N MET A 118 1.24 -10.99 3.45
CA MET A 118 2.63 -11.06 3.02
C MET A 118 3.05 -9.66 2.56
N ARG A 119 4.16 -9.16 3.11
CA ARG A 119 4.74 -7.87 2.72
C ARG A 119 5.98 -8.16 1.90
N LEU A 120 6.11 -7.55 0.73
CA LEU A 120 7.24 -7.75 -0.18
C LEU A 120 8.01 -6.44 -0.37
N PHE A 121 9.32 -6.54 -0.61
CA PHE A 121 10.20 -5.37 -0.81
C PHE A 121 11.29 -5.65 -1.85
N VAL A 122 11.75 -4.55 -2.47
CA VAL A 122 13.02 -4.51 -3.18
C VAL A 122 14.11 -4.16 -2.17
N GLY A 123 14.94 -5.13 -1.81
CA GLY A 123 15.98 -4.97 -0.79
C GLY A 123 15.46 -5.02 0.64
N GLU A 124 16.31 -4.60 1.58
CA GLU A 124 15.96 -4.48 3.00
C GLU A 124 14.85 -3.43 3.20
N PRO A 125 13.79 -3.73 3.97
CA PRO A 125 12.63 -2.86 4.05
C PRO A 125 12.90 -1.59 4.87
N VAL A 126 12.51 -0.44 4.31
CA VAL A 126 12.42 0.83 5.04
C VAL A 126 10.96 1.16 5.30
N TRP A 127 10.51 1.00 6.55
CA TRP A 127 9.10 1.19 6.95
C TRP A 127 8.71 2.64 7.25
N ALA A 128 9.54 3.61 6.92
CA ALA A 128 9.32 5.00 7.28
C ALA A 128 8.04 5.54 6.60
N ALA A 129 7.04 5.87 7.42
CA ALA A 129 5.81 6.53 6.98
C ALA A 129 5.98 8.06 7.10
N TYR A 130 5.70 8.75 6.01
CA TYR A 130 5.70 10.21 5.95
C TYR A 130 4.26 10.71 6.02
N ASN A 131 3.80 11.04 7.22
CA ASN A 131 2.44 11.54 7.44
C ASN A 131 2.24 12.88 6.72
N ARG A 132 1.13 13.03 5.99
CA ARG A 132 0.79 14.26 5.27
C ARG A 132 0.64 15.44 6.25
N PRO A 133 1.11 16.68 5.93
CA PRO A 133 1.73 17.12 4.67
C PRO A 133 3.25 16.92 4.59
N GLN A 134 3.73 16.41 3.45
CA GLN A 134 5.15 16.15 3.16
C GLN A 134 5.45 16.32 1.64
N GLU A 135 4.86 17.33 1.01
CA GLU A 135 4.87 17.50 -0.46
C GLU A 135 6.27 17.75 -1.05
N GLU A 136 7.19 18.27 -0.24
CA GLU A 136 8.55 18.56 -0.69
C GLU A 136 9.46 17.32 -0.78
N HIS A 137 9.02 16.17 -0.26
CA HIS A 137 9.79 14.94 -0.26
C HIS A 137 10.06 14.43 -1.70
N PRO A 138 11.29 13.96 -2.03
CA PRO A 138 11.64 13.55 -3.39
C PRO A 138 10.68 12.52 -4.01
N ALA A 139 10.36 11.44 -3.28
CA ALA A 139 9.42 10.41 -3.75
C ALA A 139 8.03 10.99 -4.06
N ARG A 140 7.56 11.97 -3.27
CA ARG A 140 6.26 12.61 -3.48
C ARG A 140 6.25 13.51 -4.72
N LYS A 141 7.34 14.28 -4.93
CA LYS A 141 7.52 15.08 -6.15
C LYS A 141 7.59 14.20 -7.40
N GLU A 142 8.31 13.09 -7.32
CA GLU A 142 8.42 12.13 -8.42
C GLU A 142 7.07 11.49 -8.75
N TYR A 143 6.33 11.00 -7.75
CA TYR A 143 4.97 10.50 -7.93
C TYR A 143 4.06 11.53 -8.60
N THR A 144 4.05 12.77 -8.09
CA THR A 144 3.20 13.85 -8.61
C THR A 144 3.54 14.17 -10.06
N LYS A 145 4.84 14.20 -10.41
CA LYS A 145 5.30 14.39 -11.78
C LYS A 145 4.83 13.27 -12.72
N ASN A 146 4.89 12.02 -12.27
CA ASN A 146 4.65 10.85 -13.12
C ASN A 146 3.16 10.50 -13.26
N PHE A 147 2.36 10.68 -12.21
CA PHE A 147 0.96 10.19 -12.17
C PHE A 147 -0.09 11.27 -12.05
N VAL A 148 0.26 12.43 -11.48
CA VAL A 148 -0.71 13.52 -11.23
C VAL A 148 -0.63 14.60 -12.30
N GLY A 149 0.57 14.99 -12.74
CA GLY A 149 0.84 15.84 -13.92
C GLY A 149 -0.05 17.08 -14.12
N ASN A 150 0.44 18.27 -13.76
CA ASN A 150 -0.16 19.59 -14.03
C ASN A 150 -1.67 19.76 -13.75
N VAL A 151 -2.21 19.10 -12.72
CA VAL A 151 -3.42 19.61 -12.05
C VAL A 151 -2.94 20.71 -11.13
N GLY A 152 -3.39 21.93 -11.40
CA GLY A 152 -2.72 23.18 -11.04
C GLY A 152 -2.34 23.32 -9.57
N VAL A 153 -1.25 24.05 -9.37
CA VAL A 153 -0.90 24.76 -8.15
C VAL A 153 -2.20 25.33 -7.55
N ALA A 154 -2.76 24.65 -6.55
CA ALA A 154 -3.73 25.25 -5.66
C ALA A 154 -2.93 26.25 -4.83
N LEU A 155 -3.00 27.51 -5.31
CA LEU A 155 -2.45 28.69 -4.65
C LEU A 155 -2.76 28.64 -3.15
N GLU A 156 -1.73 28.97 -2.36
CA GLU A 156 -1.81 29.21 -0.93
C GLU A 156 -3.05 30.06 -0.60
N ALA A 157 -3.84 29.60 0.37
CA ALA A 157 -4.77 30.48 1.06
C ALA A 157 -3.97 31.26 2.12
N HIS A 158 -4.02 32.59 1.99
CA HIS A 158 -3.42 33.61 2.84
C HIS A 158 -3.62 33.43 4.35
#